data_AF-A0A1D2QLE4-F1
#
_entry.id   AF-A0A1D2QLE4-F1
#
_cell.length_a   1.000
_cell.length_b   1.000
_cell.length_c   1.000
_cell.angle_alpha   90.00
_cell.angle_beta   90.00
_cell.angle_gamma   90.00
#
_symmetry.space_group_name_H-M   'P 1'
#
loop_
_entity.id
_entity.type
_entity.pdbx_description
1 polymer ?
#
loop_
_entity_poly.entity_id
_entity_poly.type
_entity_poly.pdbx_seq_one_letter_code
_entity_poly.pdbx_strand_id
1 'polypeptide(L)'
;MFLIQTFFLPSAGKNISDRSYEYIFQANYWNEIIYRKFDNIVDSGSWQKIGLYKNKVSVDDKFFPLLLRYDYLLGRFYEAVNYNGETGLEIFASLEEILPKAVINMPPDEIKEIEKFFKDYKSQQDKYFAKFNEKQEITKKIKRFQDEEYDEEIDARIALHRLLVDLYGSESYHLNGNIDSFEFIRDHAELTKTAIDHYRVILEAYNKQVDLELAIKNIILLLIVFITLYATISDDSAWLKIKSYFYVFIKRTSQK
;
A
#
# COMPACT_ATOMS: atom_id res chain seq x y z
N MET A 1 36.37 -3.64 -16.87
CA MET A 1 35.33 -2.61 -16.60
C MET A 1 34.04 -3.21 -16.04
N PHE A 2 33.49 -4.27 -16.66
CA PHE A 2 32.29 -4.97 -16.18
C PHE A 2 32.42 -5.51 -14.74
N LEU A 3 33.52 -6.20 -14.41
CA LEU A 3 33.77 -6.75 -13.06
C LEU A 3 33.79 -5.69 -11.94
N ILE A 4 34.32 -4.48 -12.21
CA ILE A 4 34.37 -3.40 -11.20
C ILE A 4 32.97 -2.79 -10.99
N GLN A 5 32.18 -2.67 -12.06
CA GLN A 5 30.79 -2.20 -11.97
C GLN A 5 29.90 -3.17 -11.18
N THR A 6 30.15 -4.47 -11.27
CA THR A 6 29.34 -5.51 -10.59
C THR A 6 29.78 -5.80 -9.16
N PHE A 7 31.09 -5.77 -8.85
CA PHE A 7 31.60 -6.21 -7.54
C PHE A 7 31.94 -5.10 -6.54
N PHE A 8 32.31 -3.90 -6.98
CA PHE A 8 32.71 -2.83 -6.06
C PHE A 8 31.59 -1.84 -5.70
N LEU A 9 30.56 -1.72 -6.55
CA LEU A 9 29.43 -0.79 -6.36
C LEU A 9 28.09 -1.44 -6.77
N PRO A 10 27.68 -2.57 -6.14
CA PRO A 10 26.41 -3.24 -6.47
C PRO A 10 25.17 -2.37 -6.14
N SER A 11 25.33 -1.35 -5.29
CA SER A 11 24.24 -0.61 -4.66
C SER A 11 23.84 0.70 -5.33
N ALA A 12 24.45 1.08 -6.46
CA ALA A 12 23.98 2.22 -7.24
C ALA A 12 22.61 1.87 -7.84
N GLY A 13 21.58 2.05 -7.01
CA GLY A 13 20.17 1.89 -7.35
C GLY A 13 19.83 2.77 -8.54
N LYS A 14 18.75 2.45 -9.25
CA LYS A 14 18.26 3.33 -10.30
C LYS A 14 17.34 4.36 -9.64
N ASN A 15 17.34 5.58 -10.16
CA ASN A 15 16.32 6.55 -9.79
C ASN A 15 14.94 5.95 -10.04
N ILE A 16 14.04 6.18 -9.11
CA ILE A 16 12.66 5.73 -9.17
C ILE A 16 11.81 6.89 -9.71
N SER A 17 10.96 6.60 -10.69
CA SER A 17 10.01 7.57 -11.22
C SER A 17 8.91 7.86 -10.20
N ASP A 18 8.50 9.12 -10.08
CA ASP A 18 7.37 9.50 -9.24
C ASP A 18 6.06 8.85 -9.73
N ARG A 19 5.49 7.97 -8.90
CA ARG A 19 4.18 7.33 -9.11
C ARG A 19 3.08 7.88 -8.22
N SER A 20 3.31 9.00 -7.53
CA SER A 20 2.31 9.63 -6.64
C SER A 20 0.98 9.89 -7.35
N TYR A 21 1.00 10.23 -8.64
CA TYR A 21 -0.22 10.40 -9.44
C TYR A 21 -1.05 9.12 -9.57
N GLU A 22 -0.42 7.94 -9.67
CA GLU A 22 -1.08 6.65 -9.76
C GLU A 22 -1.77 6.32 -8.44
N TYR A 23 -1.08 6.55 -7.32
CA TYR A 23 -1.62 6.34 -5.98
C TYR A 23 -2.80 7.27 -5.68
N ILE A 24 -2.69 8.56 -6.05
CA ILE A 24 -3.78 9.52 -5.92
C ILE A 24 -5.00 9.09 -6.75
N PHE A 25 -4.77 8.65 -8.00
CA PHE A 25 -5.84 8.17 -8.85
C PHE A 25 -6.55 6.95 -8.23
N GLN A 26 -5.79 5.94 -7.78
CA GLN A 26 -6.34 4.74 -7.17
C GLN A 26 -7.12 5.05 -5.89
N ALA A 27 -6.57 5.88 -5.00
CA ALA A 27 -7.24 6.28 -3.76
C ALA A 27 -8.56 7.01 -4.04
N ASN A 28 -8.57 7.95 -4.99
CA ASN A 28 -9.78 8.67 -5.39
C ASN A 28 -10.82 7.75 -6.02
N TYR A 29 -10.39 6.86 -6.92
CA TYR A 29 -11.27 5.88 -7.57
C TYR A 29 -11.95 5.00 -6.52
N TRP A 30 -11.19 4.41 -5.59
CA TRP A 30 -11.76 3.55 -4.57
C TRP A 30 -12.64 4.30 -3.58
N ASN A 31 -12.29 5.52 -3.21
CA ASN A 31 -13.14 6.37 -2.38
C ASN A 31 -14.50 6.61 -3.04
N GLU A 32 -14.54 6.92 -4.34
CA GLU A 32 -15.78 7.10 -5.09
C GLU A 32 -16.62 5.81 -5.10
N ILE A 33 -15.98 4.65 -5.27
CA ILE A 33 -16.67 3.36 -5.20
C ILE A 33 -17.24 3.12 -3.79
N ILE A 34 -16.49 3.40 -2.73
CA ILE A 34 -16.93 3.25 -1.33
C ILE A 34 -18.18 4.11 -1.08
N TYR A 35 -18.15 5.39 -1.45
CA TYR A 35 -19.32 6.27 -1.32
C TYR A 35 -20.53 5.71 -2.08
N ARG A 36 -20.34 5.29 -3.33
CA ARG A 36 -21.42 4.68 -4.12
C ARG A 36 -21.97 3.40 -3.49
N LYS A 37 -21.12 2.56 -2.88
CA LYS A 37 -21.56 1.36 -2.16
C LYS A 37 -22.31 1.70 -0.88
N PHE A 38 -21.88 2.72 -0.17
CA PHE A 38 -22.58 3.24 0.99
C PHE A 38 -23.96 3.77 0.63
N ASP A 39 -24.07 4.59 -0.43
CA ASP A 39 -25.35 5.09 -0.92
C ASP A 39 -26.31 3.95 -1.27
N ASN A 40 -25.81 2.88 -1.91
CA ASN A 40 -26.63 1.69 -2.18
C ASN A 40 -27.17 1.02 -0.90
N ILE A 41 -26.40 1.01 0.20
CA ILE A 41 -26.86 0.50 1.50
C ILE A 41 -27.97 1.41 2.03
N VAL A 42 -27.76 2.73 2.00
CA VAL A 42 -28.72 3.72 2.49
C VAL A 42 -30.03 3.66 1.71
N ASP A 43 -29.95 3.67 0.38
CA ASP A 43 -31.08 3.66 -0.55
C ASP A 43 -31.86 2.33 -0.51
N SER A 44 -31.20 1.23 -0.10
CA SER A 44 -31.89 -0.06 0.04
C SER A 44 -32.99 -0.05 1.10
N GLY A 45 -32.89 0.84 2.10
CA GLY A 45 -33.81 0.86 3.23
C GLY A 45 -33.67 -0.35 4.17
N SER A 46 -32.74 -1.29 3.91
CA SER A 46 -32.66 -2.54 4.67
C SER A 46 -32.19 -2.29 6.10
N TRP A 47 -31.14 -1.50 6.28
CA TRP A 47 -30.55 -1.23 7.59
C TRP A 47 -31.52 -0.48 8.52
N GLN A 48 -32.34 0.43 7.98
CA GLN A 48 -33.35 1.14 8.78
C GLN A 48 -34.52 0.25 9.20
N LYS A 49 -34.78 -0.83 8.47
CA LYS A 49 -35.90 -1.73 8.78
C LYS A 49 -35.54 -2.82 9.77
N ILE A 50 -34.28 -3.27 9.73
CA ILE A 50 -33.76 -4.28 10.65
C ILE A 50 -32.96 -3.69 11.80
N GLY A 51 -32.57 -2.42 11.75
CA GLY A 51 -31.79 -1.76 12.79
C GLY A 51 -32.51 -1.68 14.13
N LEU A 52 -31.74 -1.58 15.21
CA LEU A 52 -32.24 -1.44 16.55
C LEU A 52 -32.66 0.02 16.81
N TYR A 53 -33.97 0.25 16.87
CA TYR A 53 -34.54 1.56 17.17
C TYR A 53 -35.24 1.54 18.53
N LYS A 54 -34.89 2.48 19.41
CA LYS A 54 -35.47 2.57 20.77
C LYS A 54 -35.40 1.24 21.55
N ASN A 55 -34.28 0.53 21.43
CA ASN A 55 -34.02 -0.77 22.08
C ASN A 55 -35.02 -1.88 21.69
N LYS A 56 -35.61 -1.81 20.49
CA LYS A 56 -36.50 -2.83 19.96
C LYS A 56 -36.10 -3.24 18.55
N VAL A 57 -36.24 -4.54 18.29
CA VAL A 57 -36.09 -5.18 16.98
C VAL A 57 -37.37 -5.97 16.73
N SER A 58 -37.94 -5.85 15.53
CA SER A 58 -39.07 -6.68 15.11
C SER A 58 -38.55 -7.75 14.16
N VAL A 59 -38.71 -9.02 14.54
CA VAL A 59 -38.38 -10.16 13.70
C VAL A 59 -39.68 -10.67 13.09
N ASP A 60 -39.89 -10.38 11.81
CA ASP A 60 -41.02 -10.84 11.00
C ASP A 60 -40.52 -11.64 9.78
N ASP A 61 -41.44 -12.11 8.93
CA ASP A 61 -41.13 -12.89 7.73
C ASP A 61 -40.20 -12.15 6.74
N LYS A 62 -40.08 -10.82 6.86
CA LYS A 62 -39.21 -9.99 6.01
C LYS A 62 -37.83 -9.76 6.63
N PHE A 63 -37.64 -10.03 7.91
CA PHE A 63 -36.39 -9.79 8.63
C PHE A 63 -35.19 -10.46 7.94
N PHE A 64 -35.26 -11.77 7.71
CA PHE A 64 -34.16 -12.53 7.08
C PHE A 64 -33.88 -12.11 5.63
N PRO A 65 -34.89 -11.96 4.76
CA PRO A 65 -34.68 -11.41 3.42
C PRO A 65 -33.98 -10.03 3.43
N LEU A 66 -34.36 -9.15 4.35
CA LEU A 66 -33.74 -7.82 4.50
C LEU A 66 -32.32 -7.91 5.05
N LEU A 67 -32.08 -8.80 6.02
CA LEU A 67 -30.76 -9.06 6.61
C LEU A 67 -29.80 -9.62 5.57
N LEU A 68 -30.21 -10.58 4.74
CA LEU A 68 -29.38 -11.10 3.65
C LEU A 68 -29.05 -10.03 2.62
N ARG A 69 -30.04 -9.22 2.25
CA ARG A 69 -29.81 -8.09 1.33
C ARG A 69 -28.81 -7.11 1.94
N TYR A 70 -28.96 -6.80 3.22
CA TYR A 70 -28.04 -5.93 3.95
C TYR A 70 -26.63 -6.52 4.01
N ASP A 71 -26.48 -7.79 4.41
CA ASP A 71 -25.21 -8.51 4.46
C ASP A 71 -24.50 -8.53 3.11
N TYR A 72 -25.24 -8.73 2.02
CA TYR A 72 -24.71 -8.67 0.66
C TYR A 72 -24.18 -7.27 0.32
N LEU A 73 -24.98 -6.23 0.54
CA LEU A 73 -24.57 -4.85 0.24
C LEU A 73 -23.38 -4.41 1.09
N LEU A 74 -23.40 -4.76 2.37
CA LEU A 74 -22.33 -4.53 3.31
C LEU A 74 -21.06 -5.30 2.92
N GLY A 75 -21.19 -6.54 2.43
CA GLY A 75 -20.07 -7.30 1.87
C GLY A 75 -19.41 -6.59 0.69
N ARG A 76 -20.21 -6.09 -0.26
CA ARG A 76 -19.71 -5.32 -1.42
C ARG A 76 -19.06 -4.01 -1.03
N PHE A 77 -19.53 -3.40 0.06
CA PHE A 77 -18.93 -2.22 0.65
C PHE A 77 -17.56 -2.55 1.27
N TYR A 78 -17.48 -3.55 2.14
CA TYR A 78 -16.21 -3.97 2.75
C TYR A 78 -15.19 -4.48 1.73
N GLU A 79 -15.60 -5.12 0.64
CA GLU A 79 -14.71 -5.45 -0.49
C GLU A 79 -14.05 -4.18 -1.07
N ALA A 80 -14.83 -3.12 -1.32
CA ALA A 80 -14.30 -1.86 -1.84
C ALA A 80 -13.34 -1.18 -0.85
N VAL A 81 -13.67 -1.23 0.44
CA VAL A 81 -12.76 -0.74 1.49
C VAL A 81 -11.48 -1.58 1.54
N ASN A 82 -11.55 -2.89 1.33
CA ASN A 82 -10.38 -3.76 1.29
C ASN A 82 -9.45 -3.44 0.13
N TYR A 83 -9.98 -3.23 -1.07
CA TYR A 83 -9.17 -2.81 -2.20
C TYR A 83 -8.54 -1.42 -2.00
N ASN A 84 -9.24 -0.50 -1.34
CA ASN A 84 -8.65 0.78 -0.92
C ASN A 84 -7.51 0.57 0.11
N GLY A 85 -7.73 -0.36 1.04
CA GLY A 85 -6.74 -0.87 1.99
C GLY A 85 -5.45 -1.34 1.31
N GLU A 86 -5.60 -2.20 0.30
CA GLU A 86 -4.50 -2.76 -0.49
C GLU A 86 -3.69 -1.66 -1.21
N THR A 87 -4.34 -0.64 -1.78
CA THR A 87 -3.61 0.53 -2.33
C THR A 87 -2.75 1.21 -1.27
N GLY A 88 -3.27 1.41 -0.06
CA GLY A 88 -2.49 1.95 1.06
C GLY A 88 -1.27 1.08 1.38
N LEU A 89 -1.43 -0.24 1.34
CA LEU A 89 -0.36 -1.20 1.62
C LEU A 89 0.72 -1.21 0.55
N GLU A 90 0.35 -1.09 -0.72
CA GLU A 90 1.31 -0.99 -1.81
C GLU A 90 2.18 0.27 -1.68
N ILE A 91 1.57 1.41 -1.31
CA ILE A 91 2.31 2.65 -1.03
C ILE A 91 3.27 2.39 0.12
N PHE A 92 2.76 1.84 1.23
CA PHE A 92 3.55 1.59 2.43
C PHE A 92 4.74 0.67 2.18
N ALA A 93 4.53 -0.45 1.48
CA ALA A 93 5.59 -1.39 1.12
C ALA A 93 6.66 -0.71 0.23
N SER A 94 6.21 0.13 -0.71
CA SER A 94 7.11 0.92 -1.56
C SER A 94 7.95 1.90 -0.73
N LEU A 95 7.37 2.53 0.30
CA LEU A 95 8.10 3.39 1.22
C LEU A 95 9.11 2.60 2.05
N GLU A 96 8.71 1.48 2.63
CA GLU A 96 9.56 0.64 3.48
C GLU A 96 10.81 0.15 2.73
N GLU A 97 10.67 -0.16 1.44
CA GLU A 97 11.78 -0.59 0.58
C GLU A 97 12.84 0.52 0.39
N ILE A 98 12.40 1.76 0.15
CA ILE A 98 13.31 2.87 -0.21
C ILE A 98 13.81 3.66 1.01
N LEU A 99 13.07 3.60 2.13
CA LEU A 99 13.32 4.39 3.34
C LEU A 99 14.75 4.22 3.90
N PRO A 100 15.34 3.01 4.04
CA PRO A 100 16.68 2.85 4.62
C PRO A 100 17.76 3.66 3.91
N LYS A 101 17.59 3.88 2.60
CA LYS A 101 18.53 4.65 1.78
C LYS A 101 18.16 6.14 1.76
N ALA A 102 16.87 6.46 1.77
CA ALA A 102 16.39 7.84 1.81
C ALA A 102 16.84 8.57 3.09
N VAL A 103 16.75 7.90 4.25
CA VAL A 103 17.06 8.44 5.59
C VAL A 103 18.44 9.11 5.67
N ILE A 104 19.42 8.67 4.87
CA ILE A 104 20.77 9.26 4.82
C ILE A 104 20.75 10.76 4.44
N ASN A 105 19.80 11.18 3.60
CA ASN A 105 19.68 12.55 3.11
C ASN A 105 18.47 13.32 3.68
N MET A 106 17.82 12.78 4.71
CA MET A 106 16.65 13.40 5.32
C MET A 106 16.99 14.15 6.61
N PRO A 107 16.29 15.26 6.92
CA PRO A 107 16.35 15.91 8.23
C PRO A 107 15.92 14.95 9.37
N PRO A 108 16.56 15.00 10.56
CA PRO A 108 16.19 14.17 11.71
C PRO A 108 14.73 14.29 12.16
N ASP A 109 14.12 15.45 11.99
CA ASP A 109 12.73 15.68 12.38
C ASP A 109 11.75 14.98 11.43
N GLU A 110 12.02 14.98 10.12
CA GLU A 110 11.23 14.23 9.12
C GLU A 110 11.34 12.72 9.34
N ILE A 111 12.53 12.23 9.70
CA ILE A 111 12.74 10.81 10.01
C ILE A 111 11.85 10.37 11.18
N LYS A 112 11.79 11.16 12.26
CA LYS A 112 10.93 10.84 13.41
C LYS A 112 9.45 10.87 13.06
N GLU A 113 9.03 11.82 12.22
CA GLU A 113 7.65 11.92 11.76
C GLU A 113 7.25 10.68 10.95
N ILE A 114 8.11 10.27 10.02
CA ILE A 114 7.90 9.07 9.20
C ILE A 114 7.93 7.80 10.05
N GLU A 115 8.89 7.64 10.97
CA GLU A 115 8.92 6.48 11.88
C GLU A 115 7.64 6.36 12.71
N LYS A 116 7.13 7.50 13.20
CA LYS A 116 5.85 7.55 13.91
C LYS A 116 4.70 7.14 12.99
N PHE A 117 4.64 7.71 11.79
CA PHE A 117 3.62 7.36 10.79
C PHE A 117 3.64 5.85 10.48
N PHE A 118 4.81 5.24 10.30
CA PHE A 118 4.95 3.81 10.05
C PHE A 118 4.38 2.95 11.18
N LYS A 119 4.63 3.35 12.42
CA LYS A 119 4.10 2.68 13.61
C LYS A 119 2.57 2.80 13.71
N ASP A 120 2.06 4.00 13.49
CA ASP A 120 0.62 4.30 13.57
C ASP A 120 -0.14 3.55 12.47
N TYR A 121 0.41 3.52 11.25
CA TYR A 121 -0.15 2.78 10.12
C TYR A 121 -0.30 1.29 10.40
N LYS A 122 0.76 0.65 10.91
CA LYS A 122 0.73 -0.78 11.23
C LYS A 122 -0.30 -1.12 12.32
N SER A 123 -0.42 -0.26 13.33
CA SER A 123 -1.43 -0.44 14.38
C SER A 123 -2.87 -0.35 13.85
N GLN A 124 -3.11 0.55 12.92
CA GLN A 124 -4.45 0.75 12.33
C GLN A 124 -4.79 -0.36 11.33
N GLN A 125 -3.81 -0.87 10.59
CA GLN A 125 -3.96 -2.03 9.71
C GLN A 125 -4.46 -3.27 10.47
N ASP A 126 -3.90 -3.56 11.65
CA ASP A 126 -4.33 -4.70 12.46
C ASP A 126 -5.80 -4.58 12.89
N LYS A 127 -6.22 -3.38 13.29
CA LYS A 127 -7.63 -3.10 13.63
C LYS A 127 -8.55 -3.26 12.42
N TYR A 128 -8.11 -2.79 11.25
CA TYR A 128 -8.86 -2.92 10.00
C TYR A 128 -9.12 -4.40 9.66
N PHE A 129 -8.08 -5.24 9.67
CA PHE A 129 -8.25 -6.68 9.39
C PHE A 129 -9.10 -7.39 10.44
N ALA A 130 -9.01 -6.99 11.71
CA ALA A 130 -9.86 -7.54 12.76
C ALA A 130 -11.34 -7.31 12.47
N LYS A 131 -11.74 -6.09 12.06
CA LYS A 131 -13.13 -5.78 11.66
C LYS A 131 -13.58 -6.58 10.45
N PHE A 132 -12.72 -6.72 9.44
CA PHE A 132 -13.05 -7.52 8.26
C PHE A 132 -13.26 -9.01 8.59
N ASN A 133 -12.42 -9.58 9.45
CA ASN A 133 -12.54 -10.97 9.90
C ASN A 133 -13.79 -11.19 10.75
N GLU A 134 -14.10 -10.27 11.67
CA GLU A 134 -15.35 -10.29 12.43
C GLU A 134 -16.57 -10.35 11.50
N LYS A 135 -16.58 -9.50 10.47
CA LYS A 135 -17.65 -9.49 9.46
C LYS A 135 -17.81 -10.85 8.77
N GLN A 136 -16.70 -11.45 8.33
CA GLN A 136 -16.70 -12.78 7.68
C GLN A 136 -17.29 -13.86 8.58
N GLU A 137 -16.96 -13.85 9.88
CA GLU A 137 -17.50 -14.82 10.83
C GLU A 137 -19.01 -14.66 11.03
N ILE A 138 -19.51 -13.42 11.12
CA ILE A 138 -20.95 -13.17 11.23
C ILE A 138 -21.67 -13.55 9.93
N THR A 139 -21.10 -13.27 8.76
CA THR A 139 -21.65 -13.72 7.47
C THR A 139 -21.84 -15.24 7.45
N LYS A 140 -20.85 -16.00 7.95
CA LYS A 140 -20.96 -17.47 8.07
C LYS A 140 -22.09 -17.87 9.02
N LYS A 141 -22.23 -17.19 10.15
CA LYS A 141 -23.31 -17.45 11.12
C LYS A 141 -24.70 -17.20 10.53
N ILE A 142 -24.89 -16.11 9.77
CA ILE A 142 -26.15 -15.81 9.08
C ILE A 142 -26.53 -16.95 8.14
N LYS A 143 -25.58 -17.39 7.30
CA LYS A 143 -25.81 -18.48 6.33
C LYS A 143 -26.12 -19.79 7.04
N ARG A 144 -25.31 -20.15 8.05
CA ARG A 144 -25.51 -21.37 8.83
C ARG A 144 -26.92 -21.42 9.44
N PHE A 145 -27.38 -20.33 10.05
CA PHE A 145 -28.72 -20.28 10.64
C PHE A 145 -29.84 -20.55 9.61
N GLN A 146 -29.65 -20.14 8.35
CA GLN A 146 -30.65 -20.39 7.30
C GLN A 146 -30.62 -21.80 6.75
N ASP A 147 -29.44 -22.41 6.71
CA ASP A 147 -29.25 -23.74 6.13
C ASP A 147 -29.51 -24.86 7.16
N GLU A 148 -29.54 -24.55 8.46
CA GLU A 148 -29.69 -25.51 9.55
C GLU A 148 -31.18 -25.88 9.76
N GLU A 149 -31.48 -27.18 9.70
CA GLU A 149 -32.77 -27.71 10.13
C GLU A 149 -32.74 -27.90 11.66
N TYR A 150 -33.72 -27.34 12.36
CA TYR A 150 -33.85 -27.45 13.80
C TYR A 150 -34.96 -28.43 14.14
N ASP A 151 -34.61 -29.49 14.88
CA ASP A 151 -35.55 -30.53 15.31
C ASP A 151 -36.57 -29.99 16.34
N GLU A 152 -36.15 -29.08 17.21
CA GLU A 152 -36.98 -28.47 18.25
C GLU A 152 -37.11 -26.95 18.08
N GLU A 153 -38.32 -26.42 18.32
CA GLU A 153 -38.59 -24.96 18.26
C GLU A 153 -37.71 -24.17 19.25
N ILE A 154 -37.40 -24.77 20.40
CA ILE A 154 -36.54 -24.17 21.43
C ILE A 154 -35.13 -23.96 20.88
N ASP A 155 -34.58 -24.93 20.15
CA ASP A 155 -33.25 -24.84 19.57
C ASP A 155 -33.16 -23.74 18.51
N ALA A 156 -34.19 -23.65 17.64
CA ALA A 156 -34.29 -22.58 16.66
C ALA A 156 -34.34 -21.19 17.34
N ARG A 157 -35.10 -21.06 18.44
CA ARG A 157 -35.17 -19.80 19.21
C ARG A 157 -33.85 -19.44 19.89
N ILE A 158 -33.14 -20.43 20.44
CA ILE A 158 -31.82 -20.22 21.06
C ILE A 158 -30.81 -19.77 20.00
N ALA A 159 -30.80 -20.44 18.83
CA ALA A 159 -29.92 -20.10 17.72
C ALA A 159 -30.20 -18.68 17.20
N LEU A 160 -31.48 -18.32 17.03
CA LEU A 160 -31.89 -16.98 16.62
C LEU A 160 -31.42 -15.93 17.63
N HIS A 161 -31.62 -16.17 18.93
CA HIS A 161 -31.19 -15.25 19.97
C HIS A 161 -29.67 -15.00 19.93
N ARG A 162 -28.87 -16.07 19.78
CA ARG A 162 -27.41 -15.95 19.63
C ARG A 162 -27.01 -15.14 18.40
N LEU A 163 -27.64 -15.40 17.26
CA LEU A 163 -27.41 -14.65 16.03
C LEU A 163 -27.73 -13.16 16.22
N LEU A 164 -28.85 -12.83 16.85
CA LEU A 164 -29.21 -11.43 17.12
C LEU A 164 -28.19 -10.76 18.04
N VAL A 165 -27.74 -11.43 19.11
CA VAL A 165 -26.68 -10.91 20.00
C VAL A 165 -25.40 -10.62 19.21
N ASP A 166 -24.97 -11.55 18.35
CA ASP A 166 -23.79 -11.34 17.50
C ASP A 166 -23.97 -10.16 16.54
N LEU A 167 -25.14 -10.05 15.89
CA LEU A 167 -25.42 -9.00 14.91
C LEU A 167 -25.46 -7.59 15.52
N TYR A 168 -26.16 -7.40 16.64
CA TYR A 168 -26.30 -6.08 17.29
C TYR A 168 -25.17 -5.76 18.27
N GLY A 169 -24.39 -6.76 18.67
CA GLY A 169 -23.15 -6.57 19.43
C GLY A 169 -21.95 -6.23 18.55
N SER A 170 -22.02 -6.53 17.25
CA SER A 170 -20.92 -6.27 16.32
C SER A 170 -20.86 -4.82 15.86
N GLU A 171 -19.69 -4.21 15.97
CA GLU A 171 -19.42 -2.90 15.35
C GLU A 171 -19.44 -2.98 13.82
N SER A 172 -19.22 -4.16 13.24
CA SER A 172 -19.06 -4.37 11.80
C SER A 172 -20.38 -4.42 11.03
N TYR A 173 -21.52 -4.59 11.70
CA TYR A 173 -22.84 -4.74 11.04
C TYR A 173 -23.75 -3.50 11.13
N HIS A 174 -23.31 -2.40 11.75
CA HIS A 174 -23.99 -1.09 11.77
C HIS A 174 -25.49 -1.10 12.10
N LEU A 175 -25.99 -2.16 12.73
CA LEU A 175 -27.42 -2.32 13.06
C LEU A 175 -27.76 -1.59 14.37
N ASN A 176 -26.75 -1.19 15.12
CA ASN A 176 -26.88 -0.40 16.35
C ASN A 176 -26.53 1.06 16.04
N GLY A 177 -27.53 1.95 16.02
CA GLY A 177 -27.39 3.35 15.62
C GLY A 177 -26.53 4.25 16.52
N ASN A 178 -25.82 3.69 17.49
CA ASN A 178 -24.97 4.40 18.44
C ASN A 178 -23.47 4.41 18.06
N ILE A 179 -23.07 3.81 16.93
CA ILE A 179 -21.66 3.65 16.54
C ILE A 179 -21.37 4.50 15.30
N ASP A 180 -20.34 5.37 15.35
CA ASP A 180 -19.79 5.99 14.13
C ASP A 180 -19.05 4.91 13.34
N SER A 181 -19.83 4.17 12.56
CA SER A 181 -19.29 3.02 11.86
C SER A 181 -18.39 3.37 10.69
N PHE A 182 -18.22 4.65 10.34
CA PHE A 182 -17.36 5.09 9.24
C PHE A 182 -16.04 5.68 9.71
N GLU A 183 -15.82 5.77 11.03
CA GLU A 183 -14.57 6.27 11.61
C GLU A 183 -13.35 5.55 11.02
N PHE A 184 -13.38 4.22 10.94
CA PHE A 184 -12.27 3.44 10.42
C PHE A 184 -11.93 3.73 8.94
N ILE A 185 -12.92 4.13 8.13
CA ILE A 185 -12.73 4.47 6.72
C ILE A 185 -12.11 5.85 6.59
N ARG A 186 -12.59 6.81 7.40
CA ARG A 186 -12.01 8.14 7.49
C ARG A 186 -10.55 8.06 7.93
N ASP A 187 -10.27 7.30 8.98
CA ASP A 187 -8.92 7.08 9.49
C ASP A 187 -8.02 6.45 8.43
N HIS A 188 -8.50 5.43 7.72
CA HIS A 188 -7.75 4.78 6.63
C HIS A 188 -7.48 5.72 5.45
N ALA A 189 -8.46 6.54 5.06
CA ALA A 189 -8.30 7.52 4.00
C ALA A 189 -7.28 8.61 4.37
N GLU A 190 -7.29 9.07 5.63
CA GLU A 190 -6.34 10.05 6.16
C GLU A 190 -4.92 9.49 6.21
N LEU A 191 -4.77 8.21 6.62
CA LEU A 191 -3.50 7.51 6.57
C LEU A 191 -2.97 7.36 5.14
N THR A 192 -3.82 6.97 4.20
CA THR A 192 -3.44 6.81 2.78
C THR A 192 -2.98 8.13 2.19
N LYS A 193 -3.67 9.23 2.50
CA LYS A 193 -3.25 10.59 2.10
C LYS A 193 -1.88 10.94 2.68
N THR A 194 -1.70 10.75 3.98
CA THR A 194 -0.43 11.00 4.68
C THR A 194 0.71 10.15 4.08
N ALA A 195 0.43 8.89 3.72
CA ALA A 195 1.39 8.01 3.04
C ALA A 195 1.87 8.59 1.70
N ILE A 196 0.94 9.12 0.89
CA ILE A 196 1.25 9.74 -0.40
C ILE A 196 2.10 11.00 -0.22
N ASP A 197 1.80 11.81 0.80
CA ASP A 197 2.56 13.01 1.10
C ASP A 197 4.00 12.66 1.51
N HIS A 198 4.18 11.66 2.39
CA HIS A 198 5.52 11.16 2.76
C HIS A 198 6.25 10.47 1.60
N TYR A 199 5.53 9.84 0.66
CA TYR A 199 6.13 9.18 -0.49
C TYR A 199 6.99 10.11 -1.33
N ARG A 200 6.51 11.32 -1.60
CA ARG A 200 7.29 12.29 -2.39
C ARG A 200 8.58 12.68 -1.69
N VAL A 201 8.51 12.97 -0.39
CA VAL A 201 9.66 13.37 0.43
C VAL A 201 10.71 12.26 0.46
N ILE A 202 10.28 11.03 0.75
CA ILE A 202 11.17 9.87 0.82
C ILE A 202 11.79 9.57 -0.56
N LEU A 203 10.99 9.67 -1.64
CA LEU A 203 11.46 9.45 -3.01
C LEU A 203 12.52 10.48 -3.43
N GLU A 204 12.31 11.76 -3.12
CA GLU A 204 13.28 12.82 -3.41
C GLU A 204 14.61 12.57 -2.68
N ALA A 205 14.55 12.24 -1.39
CA ALA A 205 15.73 11.93 -0.61
C ALA A 205 16.46 10.67 -1.10
N TYR A 206 15.70 9.64 -1.50
CA TYR A 206 16.23 8.42 -2.12
C TYR A 206 16.96 8.72 -3.43
N ASN A 207 16.32 9.44 -4.36
CA ASN A 207 16.89 9.75 -5.67
C ASN A 207 18.14 10.63 -5.52
N LYS A 208 18.15 11.57 -4.56
CA LYS A 208 19.34 12.35 -4.22
C LYS A 208 20.50 11.46 -3.74
N GLN A 209 20.21 10.42 -2.94
CA GLN A 209 21.23 9.46 -2.50
C GLN A 209 21.77 8.63 -3.67
N VAL A 210 20.88 8.19 -4.57
CA VAL A 210 21.27 7.46 -5.78
C VAL A 210 22.15 8.31 -6.69
N ASP A 211 21.79 9.57 -6.93
CA ASP A 211 22.57 10.48 -7.76
C ASP A 211 23.97 10.73 -7.17
N LEU A 212 24.09 10.86 -5.85
CA LEU A 212 25.36 10.98 -5.15
C LEU A 212 26.24 9.72 -5.36
N GLU A 213 25.66 8.53 -5.20
CA GLU A 213 26.38 7.28 -5.41
C GLU A 213 26.82 7.09 -6.86
N LEU A 214 25.99 7.50 -7.83
CA LEU A 214 26.35 7.51 -9.24
C LEU A 214 27.47 8.50 -9.53
N ALA A 215 27.47 9.68 -8.92
CA ALA A 215 28.55 10.64 -9.04
C ALA A 215 29.87 10.09 -8.48
N ILE A 216 29.84 9.52 -7.28
CA ILE A 216 31.01 8.87 -6.65
C ILE A 216 31.53 7.73 -7.53
N LYS A 217 30.64 6.89 -8.06
CA LYS A 217 30.98 5.82 -9.00
C LYS A 217 31.70 6.35 -10.23
N ASN A 218 31.18 7.41 -10.83
CA ASN A 218 31.78 8.03 -12.02
C ASN A 218 33.16 8.63 -11.73
N ILE A 219 33.33 9.26 -10.56
CA ILE A 219 34.63 9.79 -10.10
C ILE A 219 35.65 8.64 -9.95
N ILE A 220 35.28 7.55 -9.28
CA ILE A 220 36.16 6.38 -9.09
C ILE A 220 36.54 5.76 -10.44
N LEU A 221 35.57 5.58 -11.35
CA LEU A 221 35.83 5.06 -12.70
C LEU A 221 36.77 5.97 -13.48
N LEU A 222 36.58 7.28 -13.40
CA LEU A 222 37.43 8.27 -14.03
C LEU A 222 38.86 8.22 -13.47
N LEU A 223 39.03 8.12 -12.15
CA LEU A 223 40.34 7.93 -11.51
C LEU A 223 41.04 6.65 -11.98
N ILE A 224 40.32 5.52 -12.07
CA ILE A 224 40.88 4.26 -12.60
C ILE A 224 41.33 4.44 -14.05
N VAL A 225 40.54 5.12 -14.88
CA VAL A 225 40.91 5.42 -16.27
C VAL A 225 42.17 6.28 -16.33
N PHE A 226 42.28 7.33 -15.51
CA PHE A 226 43.47 8.17 -15.43
C PHE A 226 44.71 7.40 -14.98
N ILE A 227 44.61 6.57 -13.94
CA ILE A 227 45.71 5.73 -13.46
C ILE A 227 46.14 4.73 -14.55
N THR A 228 45.18 4.12 -15.25
CA THR A 228 45.46 3.19 -16.34
C THR A 228 46.16 3.87 -17.52
N LEU A 229 45.68 5.06 -17.91
CA LEU A 229 46.32 5.89 -18.93
C LEU A 229 47.74 6.29 -18.52
N TYR A 230 47.92 6.76 -17.29
CA TYR A 230 49.22 7.12 -16.76
C TYR A 230 50.17 5.93 -16.80
N ALA A 231 49.76 4.76 -16.27
CA ALA A 231 50.55 3.53 -16.30
C ALA A 231 50.93 3.12 -17.73
N THR A 232 49.99 3.25 -18.68
CA THR A 232 50.21 2.92 -20.10
C THR A 232 51.17 3.91 -20.79
N ILE A 233 51.16 5.18 -20.39
CA ILE A 233 52.07 6.21 -20.93
C ILE A 233 53.46 6.12 -20.27
N SER A 234 53.52 5.79 -18.98
CA SER A 234 54.76 5.63 -18.22
C SER A 234 55.54 4.35 -18.56
N ASP A 235 54.88 3.38 -19.20
CA ASP A 235 55.55 2.24 -19.82
C ASP A 235 55.97 2.65 -21.25
N ASP A 236 57.24 2.99 -21.43
CA ASP A 236 57.83 3.46 -22.70
C ASP A 236 57.50 2.54 -23.89
N SER A 237 57.30 1.24 -23.64
CA SER A 237 56.98 0.23 -24.65
C SER A 237 55.55 0.37 -25.20
N ALA A 238 54.61 0.85 -24.39
CA ALA A 238 53.21 1.07 -24.77
C ALA A 238 53.02 2.44 -25.43
N TRP A 239 53.74 3.47 -24.97
CA TRP A 239 53.76 4.79 -25.61
C TRP A 239 54.31 4.73 -27.05
N LEU A 240 55.36 3.93 -27.29
CA LEU A 240 55.89 3.67 -28.63
C LEU A 240 54.87 2.99 -29.55
N LYS A 241 54.03 2.08 -29.03
CA LYS A 241 52.94 1.45 -29.79
C LYS A 241 51.81 2.43 -30.10
N ILE A 242 51.43 3.29 -29.16
CA ILE A 242 50.39 4.31 -29.41
C ILE A 242 50.86 5.32 -30.46
N LYS A 243 52.12 5.77 -30.39
CA LYS A 243 52.73 6.63 -31.42
C LYS A 243 52.77 5.95 -32.79
N SER A 244 53.10 4.65 -32.86
CA SER A 244 53.12 3.95 -34.15
C SER A 244 51.73 3.80 -34.76
N TYR A 245 50.69 3.56 -33.95
CA TYR A 245 49.30 3.57 -34.43
C TYR A 245 48.85 4.96 -34.91
N PHE A 246 49.18 6.04 -34.19
CA PHE A 246 48.89 7.40 -34.63
C PHE A 246 49.64 7.78 -35.92
N TYR A 247 50.90 7.35 -36.06
CA TYR A 247 51.69 7.58 -37.27
C TYR A 247 51.11 6.85 -38.49
N VAL A 248 50.66 5.60 -38.33
CA VAL A 248 50.00 4.84 -39.40
C VAL A 248 48.65 5.47 -39.77
N PHE A 249 47.90 5.98 -38.79
CA PHE A 249 46.63 6.67 -39.03
C PHE A 249 46.82 7.97 -39.81
N ILE A 250 47.75 8.84 -39.40
CA ILE A 250 48.07 10.11 -40.09
C ILE A 250 48.60 9.85 -41.51
N LYS A 251 49.43 8.82 -41.70
CA LYS A 251 49.97 8.47 -43.01
C LYS A 251 48.91 7.90 -43.96
N ARG A 252 47.86 7.26 -43.44
CA ARG A 252 46.71 6.79 -44.23
C ARG A 252 45.74 7.89 -44.59
N THR A 253 45.59 8.91 -43.76
CA THR A 253 44.71 10.05 -44.04
C THR A 253 45.36 11.10 -44.94
N SER A 254 46.69 11.16 -45.02
CA SER A 254 47.44 12.04 -45.93
C SER A 254 47.68 11.45 -47.34
N GLN A 255 47.22 10.22 -47.60
CA GLN A 255 47.29 9.54 -48.90
C GLN A 255 45.92 9.46 -49.62
N LYS A 256 44.92 10.20 -49.15
CA LYS A 256 43.69 10.54 -49.88
C LYS A 256 43.71 12.02 -50.25
#